data_AF-A0A8E5HN81-F1
#
_entry.id   AF-A0A8E5HN81-F1
#
_cell.length_a   1.000
_cell.length_b   1.000
_cell.length_c   1.000
_cell.angle_alpha   90.00
_cell.angle_beta   90.00
_cell.angle_gamma   90.00
#
_symmetry.space_group_name_H-M   'P 1'
#
loop_
_entity.id
_entity.type
_entity.pdbx_description
1 polymer ?
#
loop_
_entity_poly.entity_id
_entity_poly.type
_entity_poly.pdbx_seq_one_letter_code
_entity_poly.pdbx_strand_id
1 'polypeptide(L)'
;MTTINPRLFERAEKLALMTNELKLHKATQQVDEITRDLEQLARRTQFNETFRQQHEERMESLWCEILAVRAHIESASKLRAEERLEMKDYRREVVEVKREMDDMKGLVTGLAGKVKELPTLSEANAVLAAVHTQREACEMAAATATDWMQKTMNQRIQETIKSTRRWHHEHKTTGLPDAAFTAKYLRKQSKRDPHMAILLHRAIQRRVESRRDGRDSQPRSLEEFCQDVSWGDVTQTVEDELVKRVAFAVRSLRQISQ
;
A
#
# COMPACT_ATOMS: atom_id res chain seq x y z
N MET A 1 2.47 -34.34 141.90
CA MET A 1 1.46 -34.15 140.84
C MET A 1 0.75 -32.84 141.13
N THR A 2 1.08 -31.79 140.37
CA THR A 2 0.47 -30.46 140.52
C THR A 2 -0.96 -30.51 140.01
N THR A 3 -1.93 -30.40 140.91
CA THR A 3 -3.36 -30.33 140.56
C THR A 3 -3.63 -29.02 139.83
N ILE A 4 -3.86 -29.12 138.52
CA ILE A 4 -4.23 -28.00 137.66
C ILE A 4 -5.54 -27.40 138.19
N ASN A 5 -5.57 -26.09 138.40
CA ASN A 5 -6.76 -25.39 138.88
C ASN A 5 -7.82 -25.34 137.74
N PRO A 6 -8.95 -26.04 137.87
CA PRO A 6 -9.92 -26.20 136.78
C PRO A 6 -10.55 -24.88 136.32
N ARG A 7 -10.67 -23.89 137.21
CA ARG A 7 -11.22 -22.56 136.87
C ARG A 7 -10.28 -21.75 135.97
N LEU A 8 -8.96 -21.93 136.12
CA LEU A 8 -7.99 -21.27 135.25
C LEU A 8 -8.01 -21.87 133.84
N PHE A 9 -8.18 -23.19 133.75
CA PHE A 9 -8.27 -23.88 132.47
C PHE A 9 -9.53 -23.48 131.68
N GLU A 10 -10.70 -23.46 132.33
CA GLU A 10 -11.96 -23.02 131.69
C GLU A 10 -11.88 -21.56 131.20
N ARG A 11 -11.20 -20.70 131.95
CA ARG A 11 -10.97 -19.31 131.54
C ARG A 11 -10.01 -19.20 130.35
N ALA A 12 -8.95 -20.00 130.31
CA ALA A 12 -8.02 -20.05 129.19
C ALA A 12 -8.69 -20.60 127.93
N GLU A 13 -9.55 -21.61 128.07
CA GLU A 13 -10.34 -22.18 126.97
C GLU A 13 -11.33 -21.15 126.38
N LYS A 14 -12.08 -20.45 127.24
CA LYS A 14 -12.95 -19.33 126.80
C LYS A 14 -12.17 -18.24 126.08
N LEU A 15 -11.00 -17.85 126.59
CA LEU A 15 -10.14 -16.86 125.93
C LEU A 15 -9.63 -17.36 124.57
N ALA A 16 -9.26 -18.63 124.46
CA ALA A 16 -8.83 -19.24 123.21
C ALA A 16 -9.97 -19.25 122.17
N LEU A 17 -11.19 -19.61 122.59
CA LEU A 17 -12.38 -19.57 121.72
C LEU A 17 -12.67 -18.14 121.24
N MET A 18 -12.74 -17.17 122.14
CA MET A 18 -12.95 -15.77 121.76
C MET A 18 -11.84 -15.25 120.83
N THR A 19 -10.58 -15.65 121.07
CA THR A 19 -9.45 -15.27 120.20
C THR A 19 -9.59 -15.90 118.81
N ASN A 20 -10.04 -17.14 118.73
CA ASN A 20 -10.27 -17.83 117.47
C ASN A 20 -11.44 -17.21 116.71
N GLU A 21 -12.54 -16.88 117.38
CA GLU A 21 -13.67 -16.17 116.77
C GLU A 21 -13.25 -14.80 116.22
N LEU A 22 -12.48 -14.02 116.97
CA LEU A 22 -11.93 -12.74 116.50
C LEU A 22 -11.03 -12.91 115.27
N LYS A 23 -10.16 -13.93 115.27
CA LYS A 23 -9.32 -14.25 114.11
C LYS A 23 -10.15 -14.68 112.91
N LEU A 24 -11.20 -15.47 113.13
CA LEU A 24 -12.09 -15.95 112.08
C LEU A 24 -12.89 -14.79 111.48
N HIS A 25 -13.44 -13.90 112.30
CA HIS A 25 -14.08 -12.67 111.82
C HIS A 25 -13.12 -11.79 111.01
N LYS A 26 -11.88 -11.61 111.48
CA LYS A 26 -10.87 -10.86 110.72
C LYS A 26 -10.53 -11.53 109.39
N ALA A 27 -10.40 -12.85 109.37
CA ALA A 27 -10.16 -13.60 108.13
C ALA A 27 -11.35 -13.49 107.17
N THR A 28 -12.59 -13.62 107.65
CA THR A 28 -13.80 -13.42 106.84
C THR A 28 -13.85 -12.02 106.26
N GLN A 29 -13.56 -10.99 107.06
CA GLN A 29 -13.53 -9.61 106.58
C GLN A 29 -12.49 -9.40 105.46
N GLN A 30 -11.30 -10.00 105.59
CA GLN A 30 -10.27 -9.96 104.54
C GLN A 30 -10.70 -10.71 103.28
N VAL A 31 -11.35 -11.86 103.42
CA VAL A 31 -11.91 -12.62 102.29
C VAL A 31 -12.98 -11.80 101.57
N ASP A 32 -13.87 -11.12 102.29
CA ASP A 32 -14.90 -10.26 101.72
C ASP A 32 -14.31 -9.05 100.97
N GLU A 33 -13.21 -8.49 101.49
CA GLU A 33 -12.48 -7.40 100.85
C GLU A 33 -11.81 -7.85 99.54
N ILE A 34 -11.08 -8.97 99.58
CA ILE A 34 -10.45 -9.56 98.39
C ILE A 34 -11.51 -9.95 97.34
N THR A 35 -12.65 -10.48 97.77
CA THR A 35 -13.75 -10.84 96.85
C THR A 35 -14.28 -9.62 96.12
N ARG A 36 -14.50 -8.50 96.84
CA ARG A 36 -14.90 -7.22 96.23
C ARG A 36 -13.87 -6.68 95.26
N ASP A 37 -12.58 -6.77 95.60
CA ASP A 37 -11.49 -6.34 94.72
C ASP A 37 -11.41 -7.20 93.46
N LEU A 38 -11.58 -8.51 93.57
CA LEU A 38 -11.62 -9.43 92.43
C LEU A 38 -12.81 -9.16 91.52
N GLU A 39 -13.99 -8.90 92.08
CA GLU A 39 -15.17 -8.50 91.29
C GLU A 39 -14.95 -7.17 90.56
N GLN A 40 -14.34 -6.19 91.22
CA GLN A 40 -14.02 -4.91 90.59
C GLN A 40 -12.99 -5.08 89.47
N LEU A 41 -11.96 -5.91 89.69
CA LEU A 41 -10.96 -6.23 88.68
C LEU A 41 -11.58 -6.96 87.50
N ALA A 42 -12.45 -7.95 87.73
CA ALA A 42 -13.15 -8.68 86.67
C ALA A 42 -13.97 -7.72 85.79
N ARG A 43 -14.71 -6.79 86.40
CA ARG A 43 -15.46 -5.76 85.65
C ARG A 43 -14.54 -4.87 84.83
N ARG A 44 -13.44 -4.37 85.41
CA ARG A 44 -12.46 -3.54 84.69
C ARG A 44 -11.83 -4.28 83.51
N THR A 45 -11.47 -5.56 83.71
CA THR A 45 -10.91 -6.40 82.64
C THR A 45 -11.93 -6.65 81.53
N GLN A 46 -13.20 -6.86 81.87
CA GLN A 46 -14.27 -6.98 80.88
C GLN A 46 -14.43 -5.71 80.04
N PHE A 47 -14.48 -4.53 80.68
CA PHE A 47 -14.53 -3.25 79.96
C PHE A 47 -13.29 -3.06 79.07
N ASN A 48 -12.10 -3.40 79.56
CA ASN A 48 -10.87 -3.34 78.76
C ASN A 48 -10.94 -4.27 77.54
N GLU A 49 -11.46 -5.49 77.69
CA GLU A 49 -11.62 -6.43 76.58
C GLU A 49 -12.59 -5.88 75.53
N THR A 50 -13.75 -5.36 75.96
CA THR A 50 -14.70 -4.72 75.03
C THR A 50 -14.11 -3.50 74.33
N PHE A 51 -13.29 -2.70 75.02
CA PHE A 51 -12.60 -1.56 74.42
C PHE A 51 -11.58 -2.00 73.37
N ARG A 52 -10.83 -3.08 73.64
CA ARG A 52 -9.85 -3.63 72.70
C ARG A 52 -10.53 -4.14 71.44
N GLN A 53 -11.62 -4.90 71.57
CA GLN A 53 -12.39 -5.41 70.44
C GLN A 53 -12.92 -4.27 69.56
N GLN A 54 -13.55 -3.26 70.16
CA GLN A 54 -14.04 -2.08 69.42
C GLN A 54 -12.92 -1.30 68.72
N HIS A 55 -11.75 -1.21 69.36
CA HIS A 55 -10.59 -0.55 68.77
C HIS A 55 -10.02 -1.35 67.59
N GLU A 56 -9.94 -2.67 67.71
CA GLU A 56 -9.46 -3.57 66.66
C GLU A 56 -10.39 -3.54 65.44
N GLU A 57 -11.70 -3.66 65.64
CA GLU A 57 -12.71 -3.51 64.57
C GLU A 57 -12.59 -2.16 63.84
N ARG A 58 -12.38 -1.07 64.59
CA ARG A 58 -12.19 0.26 64.00
C ARG A 58 -10.90 0.34 63.17
N MET A 59 -9.81 -0.26 63.65
CA MET A 59 -8.54 -0.30 62.93
C MET A 59 -8.66 -1.13 61.65
N GLU A 60 -9.37 -2.25 61.68
CA GLU A 60 -9.65 -3.06 60.49
C GLU A 60 -10.50 -2.30 59.46
N SER A 61 -11.55 -1.60 59.91
CA SER A 61 -12.38 -0.75 59.05
C SER A 61 -11.54 0.34 58.37
N LEU A 62 -10.74 1.07 59.15
CA LEU A 62 -9.84 2.10 58.62
C LEU A 62 -8.81 1.54 57.66
N TRP A 63 -8.28 0.35 57.94
CA TRP A 63 -7.33 -0.31 57.04
C TRP A 63 -7.99 -0.66 55.69
N CYS A 64 -9.21 -1.20 55.72
CA CYS A 64 -9.98 -1.48 54.51
C CYS A 64 -10.27 -0.19 53.72
N GLU A 65 -10.65 0.90 54.40
CA GLU A 65 -10.87 2.20 53.78
C GLU A 65 -9.58 2.76 53.14
N ILE A 66 -8.44 2.67 53.83
CA ILE A 66 -7.13 3.10 53.30
C ILE A 66 -6.79 2.32 52.03
N LEU A 67 -6.99 0.99 52.04
CA LEU A 67 -6.76 0.15 50.86
C LEU A 67 -7.69 0.52 49.71
N ALA A 68 -8.97 0.78 49.98
CA ALA A 68 -9.94 1.22 48.97
C ALA A 68 -9.55 2.57 48.38
N VAL A 69 -9.21 3.56 49.22
CA VAL A 69 -8.75 4.88 48.78
C VAL A 69 -7.47 4.78 47.95
N ARG A 70 -6.51 3.94 48.37
CA ARG A 70 -5.30 3.68 47.60
C ARG A 70 -5.62 3.12 46.22
N ALA A 71 -6.48 2.11 46.14
CA ALA A 71 -6.90 1.52 44.86
C ALA A 71 -7.61 2.55 43.96
N HIS A 72 -8.43 3.43 44.54
CA HIS A 72 -9.06 4.54 43.81
C HIS A 72 -8.04 5.56 43.29
N ILE A 73 -7.05 5.93 44.09
CA ILE A 73 -5.97 6.85 43.68
C ILE A 73 -5.15 6.24 42.54
N GLU A 74 -4.77 4.96 42.65
CA GLU A 74 -4.04 4.24 41.61
C GLU A 74 -4.85 4.19 40.31
N SER A 75 -6.16 3.89 40.38
CA SER A 75 -7.05 3.90 39.22
C SER A 75 -7.19 5.29 38.59
N ALA A 76 -7.39 6.32 39.41
CA ALA A 76 -7.50 7.71 38.93
C ALA A 76 -6.19 8.19 38.27
N SER A 77 -5.04 7.77 38.81
CA SER A 77 -3.73 8.09 38.21
C SER A 77 -3.52 7.44 36.85
N LYS A 78 -3.97 6.19 36.65
CA LYS A 78 -3.94 5.50 35.36
C LYS A 78 -4.82 6.21 34.33
N LEU A 79 -6.07 6.52 34.69
CA LEU A 79 -6.99 7.26 33.82
C LEU A 79 -6.40 8.62 33.40
N ARG A 80 -5.83 9.38 34.33
CA ARG A 80 -5.16 10.66 34.01
C ARG A 80 -3.94 10.48 33.10
N ALA A 81 -3.23 9.36 33.17
CA ALA A 81 -2.10 9.08 32.30
C ALA A 81 -2.57 8.73 30.88
N GLU A 82 -3.64 7.96 30.76
CA GLU A 82 -4.31 7.62 29.49
C GLU A 82 -4.86 8.89 28.81
N GLU A 83 -5.64 9.72 29.52
CA GLU A 83 -6.13 11.01 29.02
C GLU A 83 -4.99 11.92 28.52
N ARG A 84 -3.85 11.94 29.22
CA ARG A 84 -2.67 12.70 28.80
C ARG A 84 -2.02 12.16 27.54
N LEU A 85 -2.05 10.86 27.32
CA LEU A 85 -1.55 10.23 26.09
C LEU A 85 -2.48 10.54 24.93
N GLU A 86 -3.78 10.32 25.11
CA GLU A 86 -4.81 10.63 24.11
C GLU A 86 -4.77 12.11 23.69
N MET A 87 -4.66 13.04 24.66
CA MET A 87 -4.56 14.47 24.36
C MET A 87 -3.29 14.82 23.57
N LYS A 88 -2.17 14.11 23.80
CA LYS A 88 -0.94 14.31 23.02
C LYS A 88 -1.07 13.80 21.60
N ASP A 89 -1.75 12.67 21.40
CA ASP A 89 -1.98 12.10 20.08
C ASP A 89 -2.97 12.96 19.30
N TYR A 90 -4.08 13.38 19.91
CA TYR A 90 -5.00 14.35 19.32
C TYR A 90 -4.29 15.67 18.95
N ARG A 91 -3.41 16.18 19.81
CA ARG A 91 -2.61 17.38 19.49
C ARG A 91 -1.68 17.15 18.30
N ARG A 92 -1.11 15.95 18.14
CA ARG A 92 -0.25 15.60 17.00
C ARG A 92 -1.06 15.55 15.72
N GLU A 93 -2.21 14.88 15.74
CA GLU A 93 -3.13 14.81 14.60
C GLU A 93 -3.60 16.21 14.18
N VAL A 94 -3.95 17.08 15.12
CA VAL A 94 -4.34 18.47 14.81
C VAL A 94 -3.20 19.24 14.12
N VAL A 95 -1.94 19.03 14.53
CA VAL A 95 -0.78 19.66 13.88
C VAL A 95 -0.58 19.09 12.47
N GLU A 96 -0.76 17.79 12.29
CA GLU A 96 -0.63 17.12 10.99
C GLU A 96 -1.71 17.58 10.01
N VAL A 97 -2.99 17.56 10.41
CA VAL A 97 -4.10 18.09 9.61
C VAL A 97 -3.89 19.56 9.26
N LYS A 98 -3.39 20.37 10.20
CA LYS A 98 -3.09 21.78 9.94
C LYS A 98 -2.01 21.92 8.87
N ARG A 99 -0.96 21.10 8.92
CA ARG A 99 0.09 21.08 7.92
C ARG A 99 -0.45 20.67 6.54
N GLU A 100 -1.25 19.62 6.48
CA GLU A 100 -1.90 19.19 5.24
C GLU A 100 -2.82 20.27 4.66
N MET A 101 -3.54 20.99 5.53
CA MET A 101 -4.40 22.11 5.11
C MET A 101 -3.58 23.28 4.59
N ASP A 102 -2.42 23.59 5.18
CA ASP A 102 -1.50 24.60 4.68
C ASP A 102 -0.90 24.19 3.32
N ASP A 103 -0.55 22.91 3.14
CA ASP A 103 -0.08 22.36 1.86
C ASP A 103 -1.18 22.44 0.79
N MET A 104 -2.41 22.04 1.12
CA MET A 104 -3.57 22.16 0.24
C MET A 104 -3.87 23.61 -0.13
N LYS A 105 -3.78 24.53 0.84
CA LYS A 105 -3.91 25.96 0.60
C LYS A 105 -2.84 26.45 -0.36
N GLY A 106 -1.60 25.99 -0.25
CA GLY A 106 -0.52 26.27 -1.18
C GLY A 106 -0.80 25.76 -2.61
N LEU A 107 -1.35 24.55 -2.74
CA LEU A 107 -1.78 24.02 -4.04
C LEU A 107 -2.92 24.84 -4.65
N VAL A 108 -3.92 25.21 -3.84
CA VAL A 108 -5.06 26.02 -4.27
C VAL A 108 -4.62 27.43 -4.70
N THR A 109 -3.72 28.08 -3.95
CA THR A 109 -3.19 29.38 -4.35
C THR A 109 -2.34 29.27 -5.62
N GLY A 110 -1.56 28.20 -5.78
CA GLY A 110 -0.82 27.91 -7.01
C GLY A 110 -1.73 27.69 -8.22
N LEU A 111 -2.81 26.91 -8.06
CA LEU A 111 -3.85 26.71 -9.07
C LEU A 111 -4.54 28.02 -9.43
N ALA A 112 -4.94 28.82 -8.42
CA ALA A 112 -5.54 30.12 -8.64
C ALA A 112 -4.60 31.08 -9.40
N GLY A 113 -3.29 31.00 -9.15
CA GLY A 113 -2.27 31.70 -9.92
C GLY A 113 -2.27 31.27 -11.38
N LYS A 114 -2.17 29.96 -11.66
CA LYS A 114 -2.19 29.42 -13.02
C LYS A 114 -3.49 29.73 -13.78
N VAL A 115 -4.64 29.74 -13.09
CA VAL A 115 -5.92 30.12 -13.67
C VAL A 115 -5.92 31.59 -14.11
N LYS A 116 -5.24 32.48 -13.39
CA LYS A 116 -5.06 33.89 -13.81
C LYS A 116 -4.13 34.03 -15.01
N GLU A 117 -3.21 33.09 -15.21
CA GLU A 117 -2.29 33.05 -16.36
C GLU A 117 -2.91 32.39 -17.60
N LEU A 118 -4.12 31.82 -17.50
CA LEU A 118 -4.81 31.29 -18.66
C LEU A 118 -5.12 32.43 -19.64
N PRO A 119 -4.84 32.23 -20.94
CA PRO A 119 -5.07 33.26 -21.94
C PRO A 119 -6.55 33.64 -21.93
N THR A 120 -6.78 34.94 -22.06
CA THR A 120 -8.11 35.50 -22.12
C THR A 120 -8.82 34.95 -23.36
N LEU A 121 -10.15 34.81 -23.32
CA LEU A 121 -10.95 34.23 -24.42
C LEU A 121 -10.70 34.92 -25.78
N SER A 122 -10.34 36.20 -25.75
CA SER A 122 -9.89 36.99 -26.91
C SER A 122 -8.55 36.50 -27.49
N GLU A 123 -7.57 36.20 -26.64
CA GLU A 123 -6.23 35.76 -27.05
C GLU A 123 -6.27 34.34 -27.63
N ALA A 124 -7.06 33.44 -27.02
CA ALA A 124 -7.30 32.10 -27.55
C ALA A 124 -7.97 32.14 -28.94
N ASN A 125 -8.95 33.03 -29.13
CA ASN A 125 -9.62 33.21 -30.42
C ASN A 125 -8.69 33.79 -31.50
N ALA A 126 -7.78 34.70 -31.13
CA ALA A 126 -6.79 35.25 -32.05
C ALA A 126 -5.78 34.18 -32.53
N VAL A 127 -5.35 33.29 -31.63
CA VAL A 127 -4.46 32.16 -31.98
C VAL A 127 -5.18 31.17 -32.89
N LEU A 128 -6.45 30.83 -32.60
CA LEU A 128 -7.23 29.95 -33.48
C LEU A 128 -7.44 30.56 -34.87
N ALA A 129 -7.72 31.87 -34.96
CA ALA A 129 -7.81 32.57 -36.24
C ALA A 129 -6.47 32.52 -37.01
N ALA A 130 -5.34 32.71 -36.34
CA ALA A 130 -4.01 32.61 -36.95
C ALA A 130 -3.67 31.18 -37.41
N VAL A 131 -4.11 30.15 -36.68
CA VAL A 131 -3.93 28.75 -37.09
C VAL A 131 -4.81 28.41 -38.30
N HIS A 132 -6.03 28.94 -38.36
CA HIS A 132 -6.90 28.80 -39.53
C HIS A 132 -6.26 29.42 -40.78
N THR A 133 -5.73 30.64 -40.69
CA THR A 133 -5.07 31.28 -41.83
C THR A 133 -3.77 30.57 -42.26
N GLN A 134 -3.02 30.01 -41.31
CA GLN A 134 -1.82 29.22 -41.61
C GLN A 134 -2.16 27.85 -42.23
N ARG A 135 -3.28 27.24 -41.83
CA ARG A 135 -3.78 25.99 -42.42
C ARG A 135 -4.24 26.21 -43.86
N GLU A 136 -4.96 27.28 -44.15
CA GLU A 136 -5.35 27.65 -45.50
C GLU A 136 -4.13 27.89 -46.40
N ALA A 137 -3.06 28.50 -45.87
CA ALA A 137 -1.81 28.68 -46.59
C ALA A 137 -1.05 27.36 -46.86
N CYS A 138 -1.09 26.39 -45.93
CA CYS A 138 -0.46 25.08 -46.12
C CYS A 138 -1.22 24.16 -47.07
N GLU A 139 -2.56 24.23 -47.07
CA GLU A 139 -3.40 23.42 -47.97
C GLU A 139 -3.21 23.82 -49.45
N MET A 140 -2.96 25.10 -49.76
CA MET A 140 -2.61 25.55 -51.12
C MET A 140 -1.20 25.10 -51.58
N ALA A 141 -0.25 24.98 -50.66
CA ALA A 141 1.12 24.51 -50.97
C ALA A 141 1.19 22.97 -51.14
N ALA A 142 0.27 22.22 -50.51
CA ALA A 142 0.18 20.77 -50.65
C ALA A 142 -0.35 20.33 -52.03
N ALA A 143 -1.20 21.13 -52.67
CA ALA A 143 -1.79 20.82 -53.97
C ALA A 143 -0.75 20.75 -55.11
N THR A 144 0.27 21.61 -55.09
CA THR A 144 1.37 21.62 -56.08
C THR A 144 2.47 20.60 -55.78
N ALA A 145 2.54 20.07 -54.56
CA ALA A 145 3.49 19.02 -54.17
C ALA A 145 3.09 17.60 -54.62
N THR A 146 1.81 17.37 -54.90
CA THR A 146 1.30 16.02 -55.25
C THR A 146 1.64 15.57 -56.68
N ASP A 147 1.78 16.51 -57.63
CA ASP A 147 2.06 16.20 -59.05
C ASP A 147 3.53 15.77 -59.28
N TRP A 148 4.49 16.40 -58.60
CA TRP A 148 5.92 16.03 -58.73
C TRP A 148 6.22 14.68 -58.04
N MET A 149 5.60 14.40 -56.89
CA MET A 149 5.74 13.10 -56.21
C MET A 149 5.12 11.96 -57.02
N GLN A 150 4.06 12.23 -57.79
CA GLN A 150 3.45 11.22 -58.67
C GLN A 150 4.35 10.86 -59.86
N LYS A 151 5.02 11.86 -60.45
CA LYS A 151 5.98 11.66 -61.54
C LYS A 151 7.20 10.84 -61.10
N THR A 152 7.74 11.09 -59.91
CA THR A 152 8.90 10.33 -59.38
C THR A 152 8.57 8.88 -59.05
N MET A 153 7.37 8.59 -58.55
CA MET A 153 6.94 7.22 -58.24
C MET A 153 6.72 6.37 -59.50
N ASN A 154 6.12 6.96 -60.55
CA ASN A 154 5.97 6.28 -61.84
C ASN A 154 7.33 5.92 -62.45
N GLN A 155 8.32 6.80 -62.32
CA GLN A 155 9.69 6.52 -62.78
C GLN A 155 10.31 5.33 -62.04
N ARG A 156 10.17 5.26 -60.71
CA ARG A 156 10.68 4.13 -59.89
C ARG A 156 10.05 2.79 -60.27
N ILE A 157 8.74 2.79 -60.56
CA ILE A 157 8.02 1.59 -61.04
C ILE A 157 8.60 1.13 -62.39
N GLN A 158 8.73 2.05 -63.36
CA GLN A 158 9.28 1.74 -64.68
C GLN A 158 10.72 1.23 -64.62
N GLU A 159 11.54 1.83 -63.78
CA GLU A 159 12.92 1.41 -63.53
C GLU A 159 13.04 0.00 -62.93
N THR A 160 12.09 -0.36 -62.09
CA THR A 160 11.98 -1.69 -61.50
C THR A 160 11.54 -2.70 -62.54
N ILE A 161 10.53 -2.39 -63.36
CA ILE A 161 10.10 -3.25 -64.47
C ILE A 161 11.27 -3.51 -65.45
N LYS A 162 12.01 -2.46 -65.83
CA LYS A 162 13.20 -2.59 -66.69
C LYS A 162 14.29 -3.43 -66.02
N SER A 163 14.47 -3.30 -64.71
CA SER A 163 15.38 -4.15 -63.92
C SER A 163 14.95 -5.61 -64.04
N THR A 164 13.70 -5.93 -63.69
CA THR A 164 13.17 -7.30 -63.71
C THR A 164 13.27 -7.92 -65.09
N ARG A 165 13.02 -7.16 -66.16
CA ARG A 165 13.24 -7.64 -67.53
C ARG A 165 14.69 -8.04 -67.79
N ARG A 166 15.67 -7.22 -67.37
CA ARG A 166 17.10 -7.56 -67.51
C ARG A 166 17.45 -8.82 -66.72
N TRP A 167 16.99 -8.92 -65.48
CA TRP A 167 17.18 -10.11 -64.66
C TRP A 167 16.49 -11.34 -65.24
N HIS A 168 15.35 -11.20 -65.91
CA HIS A 168 14.67 -12.32 -66.57
C HIS A 168 15.45 -12.84 -67.78
N HIS A 169 16.16 -11.96 -68.50
CA HIS A 169 17.09 -12.41 -69.54
C HIS A 169 18.30 -13.12 -68.93
N GLU A 170 18.86 -12.59 -67.82
CA GLU A 170 19.97 -13.23 -67.09
C GLU A 170 19.57 -14.59 -66.51
N HIS A 171 18.34 -14.74 -66.00
CA HIS A 171 17.83 -16.01 -65.46
C HIS A 171 17.83 -17.11 -66.53
N LYS A 172 17.37 -16.81 -67.74
CA LYS A 172 17.32 -17.79 -68.85
C LYS A 172 18.67 -18.36 -69.24
N THR A 173 19.75 -17.60 -69.02
CA THR A 173 21.12 -18.01 -69.38
C THR A 173 21.93 -18.51 -68.20
N THR A 174 21.37 -18.43 -66.98
CA THR A 174 22.08 -18.77 -65.74
C THR A 174 21.73 -20.18 -65.28
N GLY A 175 22.74 -20.97 -64.90
CA GLY A 175 22.55 -22.32 -64.34
C GLY A 175 22.27 -22.35 -62.83
N LEU A 176 21.88 -21.22 -62.22
CA LEU A 176 21.62 -21.13 -60.78
C LEU A 176 20.21 -21.64 -60.47
N PRO A 177 20.01 -22.31 -59.33
CA PRO A 177 18.67 -22.64 -58.85
C PRO A 177 17.83 -21.38 -58.64
N ASP A 178 16.54 -21.45 -58.97
CA ASP A 178 15.57 -20.35 -58.86
C ASP A 178 15.57 -19.67 -57.49
N ALA A 179 15.68 -20.44 -56.42
CA ALA A 179 15.73 -19.93 -55.05
C ALA A 179 16.94 -19.01 -54.82
N ALA A 180 18.13 -19.43 -55.25
CA ALA A 180 19.36 -18.65 -55.12
C ALA A 180 19.34 -17.41 -56.02
N PHE A 181 18.80 -17.55 -57.24
CA PHE A 181 18.66 -16.45 -58.18
C PHE A 181 17.68 -15.38 -57.68
N THR A 182 16.53 -15.80 -57.15
CA THR A 182 15.49 -14.93 -56.59
C THR A 182 15.99 -14.18 -55.36
N ALA A 183 16.69 -14.86 -54.44
CA ALA A 183 17.31 -14.21 -53.29
C ALA A 183 18.32 -13.12 -53.71
N LYS A 184 19.13 -13.40 -54.75
CA LYS A 184 20.08 -12.42 -55.30
C LYS A 184 19.37 -11.20 -55.91
N TYR A 185 18.29 -11.42 -56.66
CA TYR A 185 17.47 -10.35 -57.22
C TYR A 185 16.85 -9.49 -56.12
N LEU A 186 16.17 -10.08 -55.14
CA LEU A 186 15.50 -9.34 -54.06
C LEU A 186 16.50 -8.54 -53.20
N ARG A 187 17.68 -9.10 -52.91
CA ARG A 187 18.78 -8.36 -52.24
C ARG A 187 19.29 -7.18 -53.05
N LYS A 188 19.38 -7.32 -54.38
CA LYS A 188 19.83 -6.21 -55.24
C LYS A 188 18.73 -5.16 -55.41
N GLN A 189 17.47 -5.58 -55.43
CA GLN A 189 16.33 -4.67 -55.45
C GLN A 189 16.18 -3.91 -54.13
N SER A 190 16.37 -4.55 -52.97
CA SER A 190 16.30 -3.87 -51.66
C SER A 190 17.40 -2.82 -51.49
N LYS A 191 18.60 -3.05 -52.04
CA LYS A 191 19.67 -2.05 -52.08
C LYS A 191 19.35 -0.86 -52.99
N ARG A 192 18.65 -1.09 -54.10
CA ARG A 192 18.32 -0.05 -55.08
C ARG A 192 17.10 0.78 -54.66
N ASP A 193 16.06 0.09 -54.20
CA ASP A 193 14.80 0.69 -53.79
C ASP A 193 14.17 -0.16 -52.67
N PRO A 194 14.42 0.20 -51.39
CA PRO A 194 13.92 -0.57 -50.25
C PRO A 194 12.39 -0.68 -50.21
N HIS A 195 11.67 0.39 -50.57
CA HIS A 195 10.20 0.41 -50.47
C HIS A 195 9.58 -0.44 -51.57
N MET A 196 10.16 -0.41 -52.77
CA MET A 196 9.76 -1.29 -53.86
C MET A 196 10.06 -2.75 -53.52
N ALA A 197 11.19 -3.03 -52.87
CA ALA A 197 11.51 -4.39 -52.43
C ALA A 197 10.52 -4.90 -51.37
N ILE A 198 10.09 -4.06 -50.42
CA ILE A 198 9.04 -4.42 -49.45
C ILE A 198 7.72 -4.72 -50.15
N LEU A 199 7.31 -3.89 -51.11
CA LEU A 199 6.08 -4.09 -51.87
C LEU A 199 6.10 -5.42 -52.64
N LEU A 200 7.19 -5.68 -53.36
CA LEU A 200 7.38 -6.93 -54.10
C LEU A 200 7.45 -8.13 -53.16
N HIS A 201 8.18 -8.03 -52.05
CA HIS A 201 8.29 -9.12 -51.06
C HIS A 201 6.91 -9.46 -50.49
N ARG A 202 6.13 -8.48 -50.02
CA ARG A 202 4.76 -8.73 -49.51
C ARG A 202 3.84 -9.32 -50.56
N ALA A 203 3.96 -8.91 -51.82
CA ALA A 203 3.13 -9.44 -52.89
C ALA A 203 3.53 -10.88 -53.28
N ILE A 204 4.82 -11.18 -53.35
CA ILE A 204 5.33 -12.53 -53.59
C ILE A 204 4.94 -13.43 -52.40
N GLN A 205 5.10 -12.95 -51.17
CA GLN A 205 4.74 -13.67 -49.96
C GLN A 205 3.26 -14.05 -49.97
N ARG A 206 2.34 -13.11 -50.25
CA ARG A 206 0.91 -13.42 -50.39
C ARG A 206 0.65 -14.51 -51.43
N ARG A 207 1.33 -14.46 -52.58
CA ARG A 207 1.19 -15.46 -53.65
C ARG A 207 1.69 -16.85 -53.23
N VAL A 208 2.81 -16.91 -52.52
CA VAL A 208 3.41 -18.15 -52.03
C VAL A 208 2.58 -18.74 -50.89
N GLU A 209 2.11 -17.91 -49.96
CA GLU A 209 1.21 -18.28 -48.88
C GLU A 209 -0.09 -18.87 -49.41
N SER A 210 -0.68 -18.31 -50.48
CA SER A 210 -1.85 -18.91 -51.14
C SER A 210 -1.62 -20.30 -51.73
N ARG A 211 -0.36 -20.75 -51.89
CA ARG A 211 -0.02 -22.12 -52.31
C ARG A 211 0.42 -23.01 -51.14
N ARG A 212 0.80 -22.42 -50.01
CA ARG A 212 1.16 -23.16 -48.79
C ARG A 212 -0.14 -23.47 -48.03
N ASP A 213 -0.72 -24.64 -48.29
CA ASP A 213 -1.80 -25.18 -47.45
C ASP A 213 -1.27 -25.43 -46.03
N GLY A 214 -1.51 -24.48 -45.12
CA GLY A 214 -1.45 -24.67 -43.67
C GLY A 214 -0.07 -24.92 -43.04
N ARG A 215 1.04 -24.47 -43.65
CA ARG A 215 2.35 -24.48 -42.98
C ARG A 215 2.58 -23.17 -42.22
N ASP A 216 2.30 -23.17 -40.91
CA ASP A 216 2.38 -22.05 -39.96
C ASP A 216 3.81 -21.55 -39.63
N SER A 217 4.81 -21.84 -40.47
CA SER A 217 6.19 -21.39 -40.24
C SER A 217 6.52 -20.20 -41.14
N GLN A 218 6.42 -19.01 -40.56
CA GLN A 218 6.95 -17.79 -41.17
C GLN A 218 8.47 -17.98 -41.42
N PRO A 219 8.96 -17.79 -42.65
CA PRO A 219 10.37 -18.03 -42.98
C PRO A 219 11.27 -17.15 -42.13
N ARG A 220 12.32 -17.73 -41.54
CA ARG A 220 13.25 -17.05 -40.62
C ARG A 220 14.35 -16.29 -41.37
N SER A 221 14.58 -16.61 -42.64
CA SER A 221 15.55 -15.94 -43.52
C SER A 221 15.01 -15.75 -44.94
N LEU A 222 15.60 -14.82 -45.69
CA LEU A 222 15.27 -14.59 -47.10
C LEU A 222 15.57 -15.83 -47.94
N GLU A 223 16.59 -16.59 -47.58
CA GLU A 223 17.02 -17.79 -48.28
C GLU A 223 16.00 -18.91 -48.10
N GLU A 224 15.46 -19.06 -46.89
CA GLU A 224 14.37 -20.00 -46.57
C GLU A 224 13.06 -19.60 -47.27
N PHE A 225 12.76 -18.30 -47.34
CA PHE A 225 11.62 -17.80 -48.12
C PHE A 225 11.77 -18.13 -49.62
N CYS A 226 12.95 -17.90 -50.19
CA CYS A 226 13.17 -18.11 -51.62
C CYS A 226 13.17 -19.59 -52.04
N GLN A 227 13.27 -20.55 -51.11
CA GLN A 227 13.16 -21.99 -51.44
C GLN A 227 11.80 -22.33 -52.08
N ASP A 228 10.74 -21.62 -51.68
CA ASP A 228 9.38 -21.86 -52.16
C ASP A 228 8.94 -20.83 -53.22
N VAL A 229 9.87 -20.01 -53.70
CA VAL A 229 9.64 -18.98 -54.72
C VAL A 229 10.31 -19.40 -56.02
N SER A 230 9.52 -19.59 -57.07
CA SER A 230 10.04 -19.73 -58.42
C SER A 230 10.30 -18.34 -59.03
N TRP A 231 11.21 -18.24 -59.99
CA TRP A 231 11.41 -16.98 -60.70
C TRP A 231 10.14 -16.54 -61.45
N GLY A 232 9.31 -17.51 -61.86
CA GLY A 232 7.97 -17.26 -62.41
C GLY A 232 7.10 -16.41 -61.49
N ASP A 233 7.11 -16.68 -60.18
CA ASP A 233 6.33 -15.94 -59.18
C ASP A 233 6.75 -14.48 -59.08
N VAL A 234 8.06 -14.22 -59.18
CA VAL A 234 8.61 -12.86 -59.19
C VAL A 234 8.13 -12.11 -60.43
N THR A 235 8.23 -12.73 -61.61
CA THR A 235 7.84 -12.09 -62.87
C THR A 235 6.33 -11.80 -62.91
N GLN A 236 5.50 -12.75 -62.49
CA GLN A 236 4.06 -12.59 -62.46
C GLN A 236 3.62 -11.57 -61.40
N THR A 237 4.30 -11.52 -60.25
CA THR A 237 4.01 -10.50 -59.23
C THR A 237 4.37 -9.10 -59.70
N VAL A 238 5.51 -8.95 -60.40
CA VAL A 238 5.87 -7.67 -61.02
C VAL A 238 4.85 -7.28 -62.09
N GLU A 239 4.36 -8.21 -62.89
CA GLU A 239 3.33 -7.92 -63.88
C GLU A 239 2.01 -7.49 -63.22
N ASP A 240 1.53 -8.23 -62.24
CA ASP A 240 0.23 -7.96 -61.61
C ASP A 240 0.24 -6.68 -60.78
N GLU A 241 1.29 -6.46 -59.97
CA GLU A 241 1.35 -5.30 -59.07
C GLU A 241 1.91 -4.05 -59.77
N LEU A 242 2.94 -4.18 -60.60
CA LEU A 242 3.63 -3.01 -61.19
C LEU A 242 3.17 -2.67 -62.61
N VAL A 243 2.54 -3.58 -63.35
CA VAL A 243 2.06 -3.32 -64.72
C VAL A 243 0.54 -3.18 -64.76
N LYS A 244 -0.21 -4.13 -64.18
CA LYS A 244 -1.68 -4.11 -64.21
C LYS A 244 -2.28 -3.18 -63.15
N ARG A 245 -1.63 -3.05 -61.99
CA ARG A 245 -2.13 -2.29 -60.83
C ARG A 245 -1.27 -1.08 -60.47
N VAL A 246 -0.81 -0.32 -61.46
CA VAL A 246 0.07 0.86 -61.29
C VAL A 246 -0.46 1.85 -60.24
N ALA A 247 -1.75 2.17 -60.29
CA ALA A 247 -2.36 3.13 -59.36
C ALA A 247 -2.32 2.65 -57.88
N PHE A 248 -2.45 1.34 -57.67
CA PHE A 248 -2.32 0.73 -56.35
C PHE A 248 -0.87 0.74 -55.89
N ALA A 249 0.07 0.37 -56.76
CA ALA A 249 1.50 0.41 -56.45
C ALA A 249 1.97 1.82 -56.05
N VAL A 250 1.53 2.87 -56.76
CA VAL A 250 1.83 4.27 -56.41
C VAL A 250 1.27 4.63 -55.03
N ARG A 251 0.03 4.22 -54.71
CA ARG A 251 -0.58 4.46 -53.39
C ARG A 251 0.15 3.72 -52.27
N SER A 252 0.51 2.45 -52.48
CA SER A 252 1.25 1.66 -51.51
C SER A 252 2.66 2.21 -51.28
N LEU A 253 3.35 2.67 -52.33
CA LEU A 253 4.66 3.31 -52.20
C LEU A 253 4.58 4.65 -51.45
N ARG A 254 3.46 5.39 -51.57
CA ARG A 254 3.20 6.58 -50.74
C ARG A 254 3.06 6.23 -49.27
N GLN A 255 2.25 5.22 -48.97
CA GLN A 255 2.00 4.78 -47.59
C GLN A 255 3.23 4.15 -46.91
N ILE A 256 4.08 3.45 -47.66
CA ILE A 256 5.34 2.88 -47.13
C ILE A 256 6.40 3.97 -46.95
N SER A 257 6.26 5.12 -47.62
CA SER A 257 7.21 6.24 -47.54
C SER A 257 6.85 7.30 -46.50
N GLN A 258 5.69 7.18 -45.85
CA GLN A 258 5.26 7.98 -44.70
C GLN A 258 5.57 7.22 -43.42
#